data_AF-A0A3D4YJL7-F1
#
_entry.id   AF-A0A3D4YJL7-F1
#
_cell.length_a   1.000
_cell.length_b   1.000
_cell.length_c   1.000
_cell.angle_alpha   90.00
_cell.angle_beta   90.00
_cell.angle_gamma   90.00
#
_symmetry.space_group_name_H-M   'P 1'
#
loop_
_entity.id
_entity.type
_entity.pdbx_description
1 polymer ?
#
loop_
_entity_poly.entity_id
_entity_poly.type
_entity_poly.pdbx_seq_one_letter_code
_entity_poly.pdbx_strand_id
1 'polypeptide(L)'
;MENKKIKVGIGFATGRKQFQRILRSYAYNWKESGLIDDKNVSLDLFVAYDLKYKDTKRSDYTQMSADIARLIDNKFFIGINEVEKVKAELAAQGVVNPEELSLVFGSGYAAQRNIILYYAIKNKVDYLLFLDDDEYPMAATKNRDTVIWSGQHVLKTHLDNITEADITHGYHCGYISPIPYMEFDERMGEDDFRSFIKAISNDIVNWENIKNVMKNGGVSYASTEILKELEVVDVPEINKAKFISGSNLCLNLTKPERVYPFYNPPGARGEDTFLSTCLSDRIVRKVPCYAFHDAFASYTQLLSGTLPTKLKAIHWNSDKV
;
A
#
# COMPACT_ATOMS: atom_id res chain seq x y z
N MET A 1 13.86 -33.63 -4.85
CA MET A 1 12.56 -33.04 -4.46
C MET A 1 12.41 -31.81 -5.33
N GLU A 2 11.42 -31.76 -6.22
CA GLU A 2 11.15 -30.54 -6.99
C GLU A 2 10.76 -29.44 -6.00
N ASN A 3 11.50 -28.34 -5.98
CA ASN A 3 11.10 -27.16 -5.23
C ASN A 3 9.75 -26.69 -5.77
N LYS A 4 8.71 -26.74 -4.94
CA LYS A 4 7.38 -26.24 -5.29
C LYS A 4 7.51 -24.75 -5.64
N LYS A 5 7.06 -24.37 -6.84
CA LYS A 5 7.01 -22.97 -7.28
C LYS A 5 6.18 -22.15 -6.28
N ILE A 6 6.76 -21.08 -5.74
CA ILE A 6 6.11 -20.11 -4.85
C ILE A 6 5.17 -19.25 -5.71
N LYS A 7 3.89 -19.18 -5.33
CA LYS A 7 2.90 -18.32 -5.97
C LYS A 7 2.76 -17.02 -5.18
N VAL A 8 3.05 -15.91 -5.83
CA VAL A 8 3.02 -14.58 -5.23
C VAL A 8 1.94 -13.76 -5.90
N GLY A 9 1.00 -13.27 -5.10
CA GLY A 9 -0.06 -12.37 -5.53
C GLY A 9 0.34 -10.92 -5.31
N ILE A 10 0.05 -10.08 -6.30
CA ILE A 10 0.16 -8.63 -6.20
C ILE A 10 -1.24 -8.03 -6.26
N GLY A 11 -1.68 -7.42 -5.16
CA GLY A 11 -3.00 -6.83 -4.99
C GLY A 11 -3.00 -5.32 -5.16
N PHE A 12 -3.85 -4.81 -6.04
CA PHE A 12 -4.16 -3.39 -6.18
C PHE A 12 -5.67 -3.15 -6.01
N ALA A 13 -6.03 -2.40 -4.98
CA ALA A 13 -7.34 -1.77 -4.88
C ALA A 13 -7.23 -0.37 -5.47
N THR A 14 -7.95 -0.09 -6.57
CA THR A 14 -7.70 1.11 -7.37
C THR A 14 -8.97 1.78 -7.87
N GLY A 15 -8.92 3.11 -7.93
CA GLY A 15 -9.88 3.93 -8.65
C GLY A 15 -9.20 4.88 -9.64
N ARG A 16 -7.86 4.96 -9.67
CA ARG A 16 -7.16 6.02 -10.42
C ARG A 16 -6.77 5.59 -11.84
N LYS A 17 -6.94 6.50 -12.80
CA LYS A 17 -6.51 6.31 -14.21
C LYS A 17 -5.01 6.05 -14.37
N GLN A 18 -4.19 6.50 -13.43
CA GLN A 18 -2.74 6.35 -13.46
C GLN A 18 -2.24 4.97 -13.03
N PHE A 19 -3.13 4.08 -12.55
CA PHE A 19 -2.80 2.74 -12.07
C PHE A 19 -1.83 1.98 -12.98
N GLN A 20 -2.09 1.95 -14.29
CA GLN A 20 -1.22 1.20 -15.23
C GLN A 20 0.23 1.71 -15.25
N ARG A 21 0.46 2.99 -14.97
CA ARG A 21 1.81 3.57 -14.89
C ARG A 21 2.54 3.11 -13.63
N ILE A 22 1.83 3.02 -12.51
CA ILE A 22 2.35 2.45 -11.26
C ILE A 22 2.61 0.97 -11.42
N LEU A 23 1.68 0.21 -12.01
CA LEU A 23 1.89 -1.20 -12.30
C LEU A 23 3.13 -1.42 -13.18
N ARG A 24 3.29 -0.64 -14.25
CA ARG A 24 4.46 -0.68 -15.13
C ARG A 24 5.76 -0.47 -14.36
N SER A 25 5.74 0.47 -13.44
CA SER A 25 6.87 0.83 -12.57
C SER A 25 7.30 -0.35 -11.69
N TYR A 26 6.36 -0.98 -11.00
CA TYR A 26 6.62 -2.17 -10.22
C TYR A 26 7.04 -3.37 -11.08
N ALA A 27 6.42 -3.58 -12.24
CA ALA A 27 6.75 -4.70 -13.11
C ALA A 27 8.20 -4.68 -13.60
N TYR A 28 8.74 -3.50 -13.95
CA TYR A 28 10.16 -3.39 -14.28
C TYR A 28 11.06 -3.52 -13.05
N ASN A 29 10.62 -3.05 -11.88
CA ASN A 29 11.35 -3.27 -10.63
C ASN A 29 11.44 -4.75 -10.27
N TRP A 30 10.36 -5.53 -10.45
CA TRP A 30 10.39 -6.99 -10.26
C TRP A 30 11.34 -7.66 -11.24
N LYS A 31 11.33 -7.22 -12.51
CA LYS A 31 12.27 -7.71 -13.51
C LYS A 31 13.72 -7.43 -13.12
N GLU A 32 14.03 -6.21 -12.75
CA GLU A 32 15.39 -5.80 -12.38
C GLU A 32 15.87 -6.50 -11.09
N SER A 33 14.97 -6.78 -10.14
CA SER A 33 15.29 -7.58 -8.95
C SER A 33 15.58 -9.07 -9.22
N GLY A 34 15.32 -9.55 -10.44
CA GLY A 34 15.48 -10.94 -10.88
C GLY A 34 14.26 -11.85 -10.61
N LEU A 35 13.20 -11.35 -9.97
CA LEU A 35 12.02 -12.15 -9.61
C LEU A 35 11.26 -12.70 -10.82
N ILE A 36 11.25 -11.98 -11.94
CA ILE A 36 10.58 -12.42 -13.17
C ILE A 36 11.30 -13.62 -13.82
N ASP A 37 12.62 -13.65 -13.70
CA ASP A 37 13.45 -14.68 -14.32
C ASP A 37 13.63 -15.91 -13.41
N ASP A 38 13.20 -15.82 -12.16
CA ASP A 38 13.22 -16.93 -11.20
C ASP A 38 12.11 -17.94 -11.49
N LYS A 39 12.49 -19.12 -11.98
CA LYS A 39 11.55 -20.21 -12.30
C LYS A 39 10.80 -20.75 -11.09
N ASN A 40 11.29 -20.48 -9.88
CA ASN A 40 10.63 -20.87 -8.63
C ASN A 40 9.59 -19.86 -8.16
N VAL A 41 9.44 -18.72 -8.82
CA VAL A 41 8.46 -17.68 -8.45
C VAL A 41 7.42 -17.53 -9.56
N SER A 42 6.14 -17.47 -9.17
CA SER A 42 5.04 -17.13 -10.06
C SER A 42 4.40 -15.83 -9.60
N LEU A 43 4.13 -14.91 -10.52
CA LEU A 43 3.51 -13.62 -10.19
C LEU A 43 2.09 -13.53 -10.76
N ASP A 44 1.12 -13.46 -9.85
CA ASP A 44 -0.30 -13.30 -10.16
C ASP A 44 -0.75 -11.89 -9.78
N LEU A 45 -1.39 -11.18 -10.71
CA LEU A 45 -1.90 -9.82 -10.48
C LEU A 45 -3.40 -9.86 -10.17
N PHE A 46 -3.80 -9.23 -9.07
CA PHE A 46 -5.19 -9.04 -8.66
C PHE A 46 -5.51 -7.55 -8.59
N VAL A 47 -6.46 -7.09 -9.41
CA VAL A 47 -6.85 -5.68 -9.50
C VAL A 47 -8.33 -5.55 -9.20
N ALA A 48 -8.68 -5.07 -8.00
CA ALA A 48 -10.05 -4.68 -7.68
C ALA A 48 -10.23 -3.20 -8.01
N TYR A 49 -11.09 -2.90 -8.99
CA TYR A 49 -11.26 -1.55 -9.50
C TYR A 49 -12.67 -0.99 -9.26
N ASP A 50 -12.74 0.30 -8.94
CA ASP A 50 -14.01 1.05 -8.83
C ASP A 50 -14.12 2.08 -9.95
N LEU A 51 -15.24 2.04 -10.69
CA LEU A 51 -15.54 2.94 -11.79
C LEU A 51 -16.18 4.27 -11.33
N LYS A 52 -16.60 4.37 -10.06
CA LYS A 52 -17.24 5.58 -9.51
C LYS A 52 -16.27 6.74 -9.30
N TYR A 53 -14.97 6.47 -9.24
CA TYR A 53 -13.96 7.49 -9.01
C TYR A 53 -13.52 8.15 -10.33
N LYS A 54 -13.72 9.47 -10.48
CA LYS A 54 -13.22 10.30 -11.59
C LYS A 54 -13.53 9.77 -13.02
N ASP A 55 -14.75 9.27 -13.23
CA ASP A 55 -15.25 8.78 -14.53
C ASP A 55 -14.24 7.88 -15.25
N THR A 56 -13.79 6.83 -14.56
CA THR A 56 -12.94 5.81 -15.16
C THR A 56 -13.76 4.77 -15.90
N LYS A 57 -13.10 4.07 -16.81
CA LYS A 57 -13.68 2.96 -17.58
C LYS A 57 -12.88 1.70 -17.33
N ARG A 58 -13.50 0.54 -17.56
CA ARG A 58 -12.86 -0.77 -17.39
C ARG A 58 -11.50 -0.87 -18.08
N SER A 59 -11.36 -0.33 -19.29
CA SER A 59 -10.09 -0.38 -20.04
C SER A 59 -8.96 0.41 -19.38
N ASP A 60 -9.25 1.39 -18.51
CA ASP A 60 -8.22 2.09 -17.73
C ASP A 60 -7.47 1.13 -16.79
N TYR A 61 -8.07 -0.03 -16.45
CA TYR A 61 -7.47 -1.04 -15.58
C TYR A 61 -7.05 -2.31 -16.34
N THR A 62 -7.84 -2.73 -17.34
CA THR A 62 -7.63 -4.02 -18.02
C THR A 62 -6.73 -3.94 -19.26
N GLN A 63 -6.56 -2.77 -19.87
CA GLN A 63 -5.83 -2.62 -21.14
C GLN A 63 -4.33 -2.47 -20.91
N MET A 64 -3.71 -3.52 -20.38
CA MET A 64 -2.28 -3.56 -20.11
C MET A 64 -1.46 -3.67 -21.40
N SER A 65 -0.30 -3.01 -21.46
CA SER A 65 0.64 -3.16 -22.57
C SER A 65 1.22 -4.57 -22.64
N ALA A 66 1.51 -5.04 -23.85
CA ALA A 66 1.94 -6.42 -24.09
C ALA A 66 3.28 -6.76 -23.40
N ASP A 67 4.18 -5.79 -23.24
CA ASP A 67 5.45 -5.96 -22.54
C ASP A 67 5.23 -6.23 -21.05
N ILE A 68 4.33 -5.51 -20.39
CA ILE A 68 4.00 -5.73 -18.97
C ILE A 68 3.17 -6.99 -18.79
N ALA A 69 2.23 -7.27 -19.71
CA ALA A 69 1.41 -8.48 -19.65
C ALA A 69 2.23 -9.78 -19.69
N ARG A 70 3.40 -9.78 -20.34
CA ARG A 70 4.32 -10.93 -20.40
C ARG A 70 5.11 -11.17 -19.11
N LEU A 71 5.20 -10.16 -18.23
CA LEU A 71 5.91 -10.27 -16.95
C LEU A 71 5.01 -10.83 -15.83
N ILE A 72 3.76 -11.17 -16.13
CA ILE A 72 2.76 -11.57 -15.13
C ILE A 72 2.12 -12.87 -15.61
N ASP A 73 2.14 -13.89 -14.76
CA ASP A 73 1.62 -15.22 -15.08
C ASP A 73 0.09 -15.22 -15.20
N ASN A 74 -0.62 -14.83 -14.13
CA ASN A 74 -2.09 -14.75 -14.12
C ASN A 74 -2.58 -13.35 -13.78
N LYS A 75 -3.76 -12.99 -14.30
CA LYS A 75 -4.33 -11.64 -14.16
C LYS A 75 -5.81 -11.75 -13.82
N PHE A 76 -6.20 -11.15 -12.71
CA PHE A 76 -7.57 -11.14 -12.21
C PHE A 76 -8.04 -9.69 -12.07
N PHE A 77 -8.93 -9.28 -12.98
CA PHE A 77 -9.53 -7.96 -12.96
C PHE A 77 -10.95 -8.07 -12.38
N ILE A 78 -11.14 -7.47 -11.20
CA ILE A 78 -12.30 -7.68 -10.34
C ILE A 78 -13.10 -6.38 -10.29
N GLY A 79 -14.16 -6.30 -11.10
CA GLY A 79 -15.14 -5.22 -11.02
C GLY A 79 -16.37 -5.61 -10.22
N ILE A 80 -17.36 -4.73 -10.18
CA ILE A 80 -18.62 -4.97 -9.44
C ILE A 80 -19.32 -6.27 -9.86
N ASN A 81 -19.29 -6.61 -11.15
CA ASN A 81 -19.93 -7.82 -11.67
C ASN A 81 -19.25 -9.09 -11.14
N GLU A 82 -17.92 -9.10 -11.03
CA GLU A 82 -17.17 -10.20 -10.45
C GLU A 82 -17.42 -10.33 -8.94
N VAL A 83 -17.56 -9.20 -8.23
CA VAL A 83 -17.90 -9.20 -6.80
C VAL A 83 -19.29 -9.78 -6.55
N GLU A 84 -20.30 -9.34 -7.30
CA GLU A 84 -21.68 -9.83 -7.14
C GLU A 84 -21.81 -11.33 -7.46
N LYS A 85 -21.04 -11.84 -8.44
CA LYS A 85 -20.96 -13.29 -8.69
C LYS A 85 -20.43 -14.06 -7.49
N VAL A 86 -19.34 -13.58 -6.87
CA VAL A 86 -18.78 -14.21 -5.67
C VAL A 86 -19.79 -14.20 -4.52
N LYS A 87 -20.50 -13.09 -4.30
CA LYS A 87 -21.55 -13.00 -3.27
C LYS A 87 -22.68 -14.01 -3.53
N ALA A 88 -23.14 -14.11 -4.77
CA ALA A 88 -24.18 -15.08 -5.15
C ALA A 88 -23.72 -16.53 -4.99
N GLU A 89 -22.49 -16.86 -5.38
CA GLU A 89 -21.89 -18.19 -5.22
C GLU A 89 -21.80 -18.60 -3.74
N LEU A 90 -21.29 -17.71 -2.88
CA LEU A 90 -21.13 -17.98 -1.45
C LEU A 90 -22.48 -18.09 -0.73
N ALA A 91 -23.45 -17.26 -1.09
CA ALA A 91 -24.81 -17.33 -0.57
C ALA A 91 -25.50 -18.65 -0.96
N ALA A 92 -25.36 -19.07 -2.23
CA ALA A 92 -25.94 -20.32 -2.72
C ALA A 92 -25.33 -21.56 -2.05
N GLN A 93 -24.07 -21.49 -1.63
CA GLN A 93 -23.39 -22.55 -0.89
C GLN A 93 -23.73 -22.55 0.61
N GLY A 94 -24.45 -21.54 1.12
CA GLY A 94 -24.81 -21.42 2.53
C GLY A 94 -23.61 -21.17 3.46
N VAL A 95 -22.48 -20.69 2.90
CA VAL A 95 -21.24 -20.49 3.67
C VAL A 95 -21.36 -19.25 4.57
N VAL A 96 -22.04 -18.22 4.08
CA VAL A 96 -22.12 -16.90 4.70
C VAL A 96 -23.49 -16.28 4.41
N ASN A 97 -24.06 -15.54 5.36
CA ASN A 97 -25.35 -14.88 5.14
C ASN A 97 -25.20 -13.56 4.33
N PRO A 98 -26.30 -13.01 3.77
CA PRO A 98 -26.24 -11.77 2.98
C PRO A 98 -25.72 -10.53 3.72
N GLU A 99 -25.94 -10.44 5.03
CA GLU A 99 -25.51 -9.31 5.86
C GLU A 99 -23.98 -9.33 6.02
N GLU A 100 -23.43 -10.49 6.38
CA GLU A 100 -21.99 -10.74 6.46
C GLU A 100 -21.29 -10.54 5.11
N LEU A 101 -21.87 -11.02 4.01
CA LEU A 101 -21.34 -10.78 2.66
C LEU A 101 -21.32 -9.29 2.31
N SER A 102 -22.23 -8.49 2.85
CA SER A 102 -22.26 -7.05 2.65
C SER A 102 -21.24 -6.31 3.52
N LEU A 103 -20.85 -6.89 4.66
CA LEU A 103 -19.74 -6.38 5.48
C LEU A 103 -18.38 -6.65 4.83
N VAL A 104 -18.18 -7.84 4.26
CA VAL A 104 -16.88 -8.26 3.70
C VAL A 104 -16.69 -7.77 2.26
N PHE A 105 -17.72 -7.92 1.42
CA PHE A 105 -17.71 -7.57 -0.01
C PHE A 105 -18.69 -6.44 -0.32
N GLY A 106 -18.72 -5.44 0.56
CA GLY A 106 -19.46 -4.20 0.39
C GLY A 106 -18.81 -3.24 -0.60
N SER A 107 -18.79 -1.96 -0.26
CA SER A 107 -18.15 -0.91 -1.05
C SER A 107 -16.93 -0.34 -0.34
N GLY A 108 -16.08 0.36 -1.11
CA GLY A 108 -14.89 1.02 -0.58
C GLY A 108 -13.66 0.14 -0.50
N TYR A 109 -12.60 0.73 0.04
CA TYR A 109 -11.23 0.22 -0.07
C TYR A 109 -11.02 -1.10 0.68
N ALA A 110 -11.57 -1.24 1.89
CA ALA A 110 -11.54 -2.50 2.65
C ALA A 110 -12.19 -3.66 1.89
N ALA A 111 -13.37 -3.44 1.29
CA ALA A 111 -14.06 -4.45 0.50
C ALA A 111 -13.29 -4.85 -0.76
N GLN A 112 -12.61 -3.90 -1.42
CA GLN A 112 -11.73 -4.18 -2.56
C GLN A 112 -10.55 -5.06 -2.15
N ARG A 113 -9.94 -4.82 -0.98
CA ARG A 113 -8.88 -5.68 -0.45
C ARG A 113 -9.38 -7.07 -0.09
N ASN A 114 -10.57 -7.16 0.51
CA ASN A 114 -11.18 -8.44 0.85
C ASN A 114 -11.46 -9.30 -0.38
N ILE A 115 -11.98 -8.70 -1.47
CA ILE A 115 -12.21 -9.48 -2.69
C ILE A 115 -10.90 -9.92 -3.34
N ILE A 116 -9.84 -9.10 -3.29
CA ILE A 116 -8.48 -9.51 -3.70
C ILE A 116 -7.99 -10.69 -2.85
N LEU A 117 -8.10 -10.59 -1.52
CA LEU A 117 -7.70 -11.65 -0.60
C LEU A 117 -8.47 -12.95 -0.87
N TYR A 118 -9.78 -12.87 -1.09
CA TYR A 118 -10.61 -14.00 -1.47
C TYR A 118 -10.10 -14.68 -2.75
N TYR A 119 -9.83 -13.91 -3.81
CA TYR A 119 -9.30 -14.46 -5.06
C TYR A 119 -7.91 -15.07 -4.87
N ALA A 120 -7.03 -14.45 -4.07
CA ALA A 120 -5.70 -14.98 -3.78
C ALA A 120 -5.77 -16.34 -3.07
N ILE A 121 -6.61 -16.46 -2.04
CA ILE A 121 -6.86 -17.73 -1.33
C ILE A 121 -7.45 -18.78 -2.28
N LYS A 122 -8.47 -18.41 -3.07
CA LYS A 122 -9.11 -19.30 -4.07
C LYS A 122 -8.11 -19.84 -5.09
N ASN A 123 -7.09 -19.05 -5.45
CA ASN A 123 -6.05 -19.43 -6.41
C ASN A 123 -4.79 -20.06 -5.78
N LYS A 124 -4.81 -20.31 -4.45
CA LYS A 124 -3.71 -20.92 -3.69
C LYS A 124 -2.41 -20.12 -3.81
N VAL A 125 -2.52 -18.79 -3.75
CA VAL A 125 -1.37 -17.90 -3.60
C VAL A 125 -0.71 -18.18 -2.26
N ASP A 126 0.61 -18.25 -2.20
CA ASP A 126 1.38 -18.47 -0.97
C ASP A 126 1.64 -17.15 -0.22
N TYR A 127 1.91 -16.05 -0.94
CA TYR A 127 2.14 -14.71 -0.37
C TYR A 127 1.42 -13.63 -1.16
N LEU A 128 0.74 -12.68 -0.50
CA LEU A 128 -0.01 -11.60 -1.15
C LEU A 128 0.51 -10.24 -0.72
N LEU A 129 1.10 -9.46 -1.63
CA LEU A 129 1.54 -8.08 -1.41
C LEU A 129 0.48 -7.09 -1.89
N PHE A 130 0.00 -6.22 -1.00
CA PHE A 130 -0.82 -5.06 -1.32
C PHE A 130 0.05 -3.84 -1.61
N LEU A 131 -0.24 -3.18 -2.74
CA LEU A 131 0.39 -1.94 -3.18
C LEU A 131 -0.69 -0.90 -3.51
N ASP A 132 -0.40 0.37 -3.26
CA ASP A 132 -1.30 1.46 -3.62
C ASP A 132 -1.05 1.97 -5.04
N ASP A 133 -2.10 2.52 -5.66
CA ASP A 133 -2.10 3.04 -7.03
C ASP A 133 -1.52 4.46 -7.17
N ASP A 134 -0.87 4.94 -6.11
CA ASP A 134 -0.15 6.21 -6.02
C ASP A 134 1.20 6.09 -5.29
N GLU A 135 1.72 4.87 -5.18
CA GLU A 135 3.02 4.60 -4.60
C GLU A 135 4.01 4.06 -5.63
N TYR A 136 5.23 4.59 -5.64
CA TYR A 136 6.31 4.15 -6.52
C TYR A 136 7.34 3.32 -5.72
N PRO A 137 8.01 2.32 -6.34
CA PRO A 137 9.08 1.52 -5.72
C PRO A 137 10.39 2.32 -5.60
N MET A 138 10.34 3.45 -4.90
CA MET A 138 11.42 4.43 -4.77
C MET A 138 11.48 4.95 -3.34
N ALA A 139 12.68 5.29 -2.88
CA ALA A 139 12.90 6.05 -1.66
C ALA A 139 13.44 7.44 -2.01
N ALA A 140 12.80 8.48 -1.47
CA ALA A 140 13.26 9.86 -1.56
C ALA A 140 13.98 10.24 -0.27
N THR A 141 15.31 10.41 -0.32
CA THR A 141 16.13 10.88 0.80
C THR A 141 16.51 12.34 0.59
N LYS A 142 16.66 13.11 1.68
CA LYS A 142 17.07 14.51 1.61
C LYS A 142 18.55 14.65 1.91
N ASN A 143 19.31 15.21 0.98
CA ASN A 143 20.70 15.61 1.20
C ASN A 143 20.82 17.14 1.00
N ARG A 144 20.94 17.88 2.11
CA ARG A 144 20.88 19.34 2.13
C ARG A 144 19.61 19.84 1.43
N ASP A 145 19.75 20.53 0.31
CA ASP A 145 18.65 21.10 -0.48
C ASP A 145 18.27 20.27 -1.71
N THR A 146 18.79 19.05 -1.83
CA THR A 146 18.56 18.16 -2.97
C THR A 146 17.98 16.82 -2.53
N VAL A 147 17.02 16.32 -3.31
CA VAL A 147 16.43 14.99 -3.16
C VAL A 147 17.27 13.97 -3.92
N ILE A 148 17.64 12.90 -3.22
CA ILE A 148 18.31 11.74 -3.81
C ILE A 148 17.30 10.59 -3.86
N TRP A 149 17.13 10.05 -5.05
CA TRP A 149 16.20 8.98 -5.35
C TRP A 149 16.93 7.65 -5.44
N SER A 150 16.39 6.62 -4.78
CA SER A 150 16.91 5.25 -4.86
C SER A 150 15.80 4.28 -5.17
N GLY A 151 16.05 3.32 -6.08
CA GLY A 151 15.12 2.24 -6.36
C GLY A 151 14.97 1.31 -5.16
N GLN A 152 13.78 0.75 -4.98
CA GLN A 152 13.46 -0.13 -3.84
C GLN A 152 12.91 -1.45 -4.38
N HIS A 153 13.52 -2.58 -4.05
CA HIS A 153 13.03 -3.90 -4.45
C HIS A 153 11.91 -4.37 -3.53
N VAL A 154 10.83 -3.60 -3.44
CA VAL A 154 9.73 -3.78 -2.47
C VAL A 154 9.29 -5.24 -2.38
N LEU A 155 8.91 -5.85 -3.49
CA LEU A 155 8.44 -7.23 -3.52
C LEU A 155 9.50 -8.23 -3.03
N LYS A 156 10.74 -8.09 -3.49
CA LYS A 156 11.85 -8.99 -3.12
C LYS A 156 12.13 -8.90 -1.61
N THR A 157 12.22 -7.69 -1.08
CA THR A 157 12.44 -7.47 0.36
C THR A 157 11.35 -8.11 1.20
N HIS A 158 10.08 -8.05 0.78
CA HIS A 158 9.00 -8.77 1.46
C HIS A 158 9.17 -10.29 1.37
N LEU A 159 9.44 -10.83 0.18
CA LEU A 159 9.60 -12.27 -0.03
C LEU A 159 10.76 -12.86 0.78
N ASP A 160 11.85 -12.12 0.92
CA ASP A 160 13.02 -12.53 1.71
C ASP A 160 12.70 -12.63 3.22
N ASN A 161 11.59 -12.04 3.69
CA ASN A 161 11.27 -11.90 5.11
C ASN A 161 9.94 -12.51 5.56
N ILE A 162 8.98 -12.69 4.64
CA ILE A 162 7.61 -13.15 4.96
C ILE A 162 7.52 -14.64 5.31
N THR A 163 8.51 -15.45 4.94
CA THR A 163 8.53 -16.90 5.22
C THR A 163 8.44 -17.20 6.72
N GLU A 164 9.06 -16.35 7.53
CA GLU A 164 9.14 -16.46 9.00
C GLU A 164 8.21 -15.48 9.72
N ALA A 165 7.22 -14.90 9.03
CA ALA A 165 6.25 -13.97 9.57
C ALA A 165 4.83 -14.24 9.03
N ASP A 166 3.82 -13.76 9.74
CA ASP A 166 2.44 -13.77 9.23
C ASP A 166 2.18 -12.55 8.34
N ILE A 167 2.79 -11.42 8.71
CA ILE A 167 2.66 -10.15 8.02
C ILE A 167 4.02 -9.47 7.96
N THR A 168 4.37 -8.93 6.82
CA THR A 168 5.45 -7.95 6.71
C THR A 168 4.88 -6.64 6.17
N HIS A 169 5.34 -5.50 6.68
CA HIS A 169 5.00 -4.20 6.13
C HIS A 169 6.24 -3.33 5.98
N GLY A 170 6.29 -2.48 4.96
CA GLY A 170 7.43 -1.61 4.71
C GLY A 170 7.26 -0.20 5.25
N TYR A 171 8.16 0.68 4.82
CA TYR A 171 8.15 2.10 5.12
C TYR A 171 7.56 2.91 3.96
N HIS A 172 7.23 4.16 4.26
CA HIS A 172 6.71 5.13 3.30
C HIS A 172 7.52 6.42 3.38
N CYS A 173 7.66 7.08 2.23
CA CYS A 173 8.18 8.45 2.12
C CYS A 173 7.33 9.22 1.10
N GLY A 174 7.56 10.51 0.94
CA GLY A 174 6.73 11.40 0.12
C GLY A 174 5.58 12.02 0.90
N TYR A 175 4.39 12.03 0.32
CA TYR A 175 3.23 12.79 0.79
C TYR A 175 2.24 11.95 1.61
N ILE A 176 2.78 11.26 2.62
CA ILE A 176 2.07 10.27 3.45
C ILE A 176 0.87 10.87 4.19
N SER A 177 0.98 12.12 4.62
CA SER A 177 -0.08 12.82 5.33
C SER A 177 -0.35 14.16 4.63
N PRO A 178 -1.63 14.54 4.43
CA PRO A 178 -1.99 15.80 3.79
C PRO A 178 -1.83 16.97 4.77
N ILE A 179 -0.67 17.07 5.40
CA ILE A 179 -0.34 18.16 6.31
C ILE A 179 0.32 19.25 5.46
N PRO A 180 -0.38 20.37 5.21
CA PRO A 180 0.21 21.47 4.46
C PRO A 180 1.33 22.11 5.29
N TYR A 181 2.28 22.72 4.59
CA TYR A 181 3.10 23.77 5.15
C TYR A 181 2.21 24.94 5.58
N MET A 182 2.45 25.44 6.78
CA MET A 182 1.74 26.57 7.36
C MET A 182 2.73 27.47 8.09
N GLU A 183 2.56 28.78 7.92
CA GLU A 183 3.28 29.79 8.69
C GLU A 183 2.39 30.24 9.85
N PHE A 184 2.98 30.36 11.03
CA PHE A 184 2.27 30.83 12.22
C PHE A 184 2.21 32.36 12.21
N ASP A 185 1.06 32.91 12.58
CA ASP A 185 0.82 34.36 12.67
C ASP A 185 0.13 34.72 13.99
N GLU A 186 -0.23 35.99 14.15
CA GLU A 186 -0.90 36.49 15.37
C GLU A 186 -2.32 35.91 15.57
N ARG A 187 -2.92 35.28 14.55
CA ARG A 187 -4.27 34.68 14.61
C ARG A 187 -4.21 33.18 14.92
N MET A 188 -3.13 32.51 14.52
CA MET A 188 -2.91 31.08 14.77
C MET A 188 -1.44 30.84 15.11
N GLY A 189 -1.14 30.82 16.41
CA GLY A 189 0.21 30.57 16.91
C GLY A 189 0.59 29.09 16.87
N GLU A 190 1.89 28.82 17.07
CA GLU A 190 2.42 27.46 17.14
C GLU A 190 1.75 26.65 18.28
N ASP A 191 1.52 27.27 19.43
CA ASP A 191 0.88 26.62 20.58
C ASP A 191 -0.61 26.31 20.36
N ASP A 192 -1.32 27.13 19.58
CA ASP A 192 -2.70 26.86 19.19
C ASP A 192 -2.78 25.61 18.32
N PHE A 193 -1.92 25.54 17.30
CA PHE A 193 -1.87 24.38 16.41
C PHE A 193 -1.36 23.13 17.15
N ARG A 194 -0.38 23.25 18.03
CA ARG A 194 0.07 22.16 18.89
C ARG A 194 -1.05 21.59 19.74
N SER A 195 -1.90 22.45 20.29
CA SER A 195 -3.06 22.04 21.08
C SER A 195 -4.07 21.27 20.24
N PHE A 196 -4.32 21.71 19.00
CA PHE A 196 -5.15 20.98 18.04
C PHE A 196 -4.57 19.60 17.71
N ILE A 197 -3.28 19.52 17.37
CA ILE A 197 -2.63 18.23 17.07
C ILE A 197 -2.68 17.28 18.26
N LYS A 198 -2.44 17.76 19.48
CA LYS A 198 -2.53 16.93 20.69
C LYS A 198 -3.95 16.36 20.88
N ALA A 199 -4.99 17.11 20.51
CA ALA A 199 -6.37 16.64 20.62
C ALA A 199 -6.72 15.52 19.63
N ILE A 200 -6.04 15.44 18.48
CA ILE A 200 -6.26 14.42 17.45
C ILE A 200 -5.10 13.40 17.36
N SER A 201 -4.21 13.39 18.35
CA SER A 201 -2.94 12.67 18.28
C SER A 201 -3.13 11.16 18.33
N ASN A 202 -2.31 10.44 17.57
CA ASN A 202 -2.15 8.99 17.60
C ASN A 202 -0.69 8.62 17.27
N ASP A 203 -0.39 7.33 17.12
CA ASP A 203 0.96 6.83 16.86
C ASP A 203 1.60 7.41 15.57
N ILE A 204 0.78 7.82 14.59
CA ILE A 204 1.20 8.46 13.35
C ILE A 204 1.22 10.00 13.48
N VAL A 205 0.15 10.54 14.05
CA VAL A 205 -0.14 11.98 14.17
C VAL A 205 0.29 12.46 15.54
N ASN A 206 1.51 12.97 15.68
CA ASN A 206 1.97 13.63 16.91
C ASN A 206 2.70 14.93 16.60
N TRP A 207 2.82 15.82 17.59
CA TRP A 207 3.34 17.17 17.39
C TRP A 207 4.73 17.20 16.76
N GLU A 208 5.66 16.36 17.24
CA GLU A 208 7.03 16.34 16.74
C GLU A 208 7.09 15.86 15.28
N ASN A 209 6.33 14.80 14.95
CA ASN A 209 6.21 14.32 13.58
C ASN A 209 5.63 15.41 12.66
N ILE A 210 4.55 16.06 13.07
CA ILE A 210 3.88 17.09 12.28
C ILE A 210 4.79 18.30 12.08
N LYS A 211 5.46 18.77 13.13
CA LYS A 211 6.41 19.88 13.04
C LYS A 211 7.55 19.57 12.07
N ASN A 212 8.07 18.35 12.10
CA ASN A 212 9.12 17.90 11.17
C ASN A 212 8.64 17.82 9.72
N VAL A 213 7.42 17.30 9.49
CA VAL A 213 6.81 17.23 8.16
C VAL A 213 6.53 18.62 7.61
N MET A 214 5.97 19.53 8.42
CA MET A 214 5.75 20.93 8.06
C MET A 214 7.06 21.62 7.67
N LYS A 215 8.13 21.49 8.48
CA LYS A 215 9.45 22.05 8.15
C LYS A 215 10.01 21.57 6.81
N ASN A 216 9.58 20.39 6.36
CA ASN A 216 9.94 19.81 5.07
C ASN A 216 8.93 20.10 3.95
N GLY A 217 8.00 21.04 4.14
CA GLY A 217 7.02 21.43 3.14
C GLY A 217 5.85 20.45 3.01
N GLY A 218 5.58 19.62 4.01
CA GLY A 218 4.58 18.54 3.92
C GLY A 218 5.13 17.23 3.37
N VAL A 219 6.46 17.10 3.28
CA VAL A 219 7.14 15.91 2.73
C VAL A 219 7.82 15.10 3.84
N SER A 220 7.58 13.80 3.87
CA SER A 220 8.30 12.84 4.70
C SER A 220 9.42 12.19 3.90
N TYR A 221 10.68 12.41 4.28
CA TYR A 221 11.82 11.79 3.57
C TYR A 221 12.17 10.43 4.17
N ALA A 222 12.65 9.51 3.32
CA ALA A 222 13.16 8.22 3.75
C ALA A 222 14.42 8.40 4.63
N SER A 223 14.54 7.54 5.66
CA SER A 223 15.72 7.53 6.52
C SER A 223 16.87 6.85 5.80
N THR A 224 18.03 7.52 5.76
CA THR A 224 19.26 6.92 5.22
C THR A 224 19.83 5.84 6.14
N GLU A 225 19.46 5.84 7.43
CA GLU A 225 19.91 4.82 8.39
C GLU A 225 19.22 3.49 8.09
N ILE A 226 17.89 3.52 7.96
CA ILE A 226 17.08 2.33 7.59
C ILE A 226 17.57 1.73 6.26
N LEU A 227 17.86 2.58 5.26
CA LEU A 227 18.35 2.14 3.96
C LEU A 227 19.79 1.59 3.98
N LYS A 228 20.57 1.84 5.04
CA LYS A 228 21.95 1.34 5.21
C LYS A 228 22.01 0.09 6.06
N GLU A 229 21.29 0.09 7.18
CA GLU A 229 21.31 -0.99 8.17
C GLU A 229 20.55 -2.21 7.66
N LEU A 230 19.47 -1.98 6.89
CA LEU A 230 18.61 -3.03 6.35
C LEU A 230 18.09 -3.98 7.45
N GLU A 231 17.86 -3.45 8.64
CA GLU A 231 17.35 -4.21 9.77
C GLU A 231 15.85 -4.47 9.60
N VAL A 232 15.45 -5.69 9.95
CA VAL A 232 14.06 -6.14 10.00
C VAL A 232 13.64 -6.16 11.46
N VAL A 233 12.56 -5.46 11.79
CA VAL A 233 12.15 -5.24 13.18
C VAL A 233 10.82 -5.95 13.43
N ASP A 234 10.75 -6.77 14.48
CA ASP A 234 9.46 -7.30 14.94
C ASP A 234 8.61 -6.15 15.51
N VAL A 235 7.36 -6.06 15.06
CA VAL A 235 6.45 -5.00 15.50
C VAL A 235 5.88 -5.38 16.89
N PRO A 236 6.14 -4.58 17.94
CA PRO A 236 5.62 -4.85 19.26
C PRO A 236 4.11 -4.62 19.33
N GLU A 237 3.45 -5.33 20.24
CA GLU A 237 2.06 -5.01 20.59
C GLU A 237 2.05 -3.84 21.58
N ILE A 238 1.38 -2.76 21.19
CA ILE A 238 1.17 -1.56 22.00
C ILE A 238 -0.33 -1.31 22.05
N ASN A 239 -0.91 -1.16 23.24
CA ASN A 239 -2.35 -0.91 23.43
C ASN A 239 -3.27 -1.89 22.67
N LYS A 240 -2.92 -3.18 22.67
CA LYS A 240 -3.66 -4.26 21.97
C LYS A 240 -3.64 -4.17 20.43
N ALA A 241 -2.67 -3.46 19.87
CA ALA A 241 -2.48 -3.35 18.43
C ALA A 241 -1.01 -3.58 18.05
N LYS A 242 -0.78 -4.17 16.87
CA LYS A 242 0.55 -4.20 16.22
C LYS A 242 0.50 -3.33 14.97
N PHE A 243 1.23 -2.23 14.98
CA PHE A 243 1.20 -1.25 13.89
C PHE A 243 1.48 -1.89 12.53
N ILE A 244 0.63 -1.61 11.56
CA ILE A 244 0.82 -1.95 10.15
C ILE A 244 0.39 -0.76 9.30
N SER A 245 0.92 -0.67 8.09
CA SER A 245 0.45 0.26 7.07
C SER A 245 -0.54 -0.43 6.12
N GLY A 246 -1.49 0.33 5.59
CA GLY A 246 -2.39 -0.16 4.54
C GLY A 246 -1.62 -0.70 3.34
N SER A 247 -0.71 0.06 2.75
CA SER A 247 0.08 -0.35 1.58
C SER A 247 1.47 -0.83 1.97
N ASN A 248 2.22 -1.32 0.98
CA ASN A 248 3.53 -1.93 1.20
C ASN A 248 3.40 -3.05 2.27
N LEU A 249 2.35 -3.87 2.13
CA LEU A 249 1.85 -4.81 3.14
C LEU A 249 1.73 -6.19 2.52
N CYS A 250 2.52 -7.16 3.01
CA CYS A 250 2.51 -8.53 2.54
C CYS A 250 1.92 -9.47 3.59
N LEU A 251 0.99 -10.31 3.16
CA LEU A 251 0.34 -11.34 3.97
C LEU A 251 0.87 -12.72 3.60
N ASN A 252 1.15 -13.53 4.61
CA ASN A 252 1.46 -14.95 4.46
C ASN A 252 0.17 -15.76 4.35
N LEU A 253 -0.09 -16.33 3.17
CA LEU A 253 -1.29 -17.11 2.86
C LEU A 253 -1.04 -18.62 2.92
N THR A 254 0.17 -19.07 3.31
CA THR A 254 0.46 -20.50 3.51
C THR A 254 -0.36 -21.12 4.65
N LYS A 255 -0.87 -20.28 5.54
CA LYS A 255 -1.80 -20.60 6.65
C LYS A 255 -2.99 -19.63 6.60
N PRO A 256 -3.92 -19.80 5.63
CA PRO A 256 -4.98 -18.81 5.38
C PRO A 256 -5.90 -18.58 6.58
N GLU A 257 -6.03 -19.55 7.49
CA GLU A 257 -6.76 -19.43 8.76
C GLU A 257 -6.18 -18.38 9.72
N ARG A 258 -4.94 -17.92 9.48
CA ARG A 258 -4.29 -16.88 10.28
C ARG A 258 -4.57 -15.46 9.79
N VAL A 259 -5.22 -15.30 8.64
CA VAL A 259 -5.53 -14.00 8.04
C VAL A 259 -6.93 -13.53 8.46
N TYR A 260 -7.06 -12.22 8.68
CA TYR A 260 -8.34 -11.58 8.98
C TYR A 260 -8.79 -10.69 7.81
N PRO A 261 -10.11 -10.53 7.59
CA PRO A 261 -10.62 -9.58 6.63
C PRO A 261 -10.33 -8.14 7.05
N PHE A 262 -10.14 -7.27 6.08
CA PHE A 262 -10.11 -5.83 6.27
C PHE A 262 -11.51 -5.32 6.59
N TYR A 263 -11.63 -4.42 7.56
CA TYR A 263 -12.92 -3.88 7.98
C TYR A 263 -12.83 -2.40 8.31
N ASN A 264 -13.86 -1.65 7.91
CA ASN A 264 -14.10 -0.29 8.35
C ASN A 264 -15.52 -0.22 8.93
N PRO A 265 -15.71 0.28 10.16
CA PRO A 265 -17.03 0.67 10.65
C PRO A 265 -17.72 1.66 9.69
N PRO A 266 -19.06 1.70 9.66
CA PRO A 266 -19.79 2.67 8.85
C PRO A 266 -19.30 4.11 9.11
N GLY A 267 -18.89 4.81 8.04
CA GLY A 267 -18.39 6.18 8.11
C GLY A 267 -16.91 6.34 8.49
N ALA A 268 -16.21 5.25 8.82
CA ALA A 268 -14.78 5.27 9.17
C ALA A 268 -13.88 4.96 7.97
N ARG A 269 -12.59 5.28 8.13
CA ARG A 269 -11.46 4.83 7.30
C ARG A 269 -10.33 4.35 8.22
N GLY A 270 -9.42 3.53 7.72
CA GLY A 270 -8.31 2.97 8.49
C GLY A 270 -8.47 1.47 8.73
N GLU A 271 -8.76 0.71 7.69
CA GLU A 271 -8.94 -0.75 7.80
C GLU A 271 -7.68 -1.47 8.27
N ASP A 272 -6.51 -0.91 7.98
CA ASP A 272 -5.22 -1.32 8.52
C ASP A 272 -5.14 -1.12 10.04
N THR A 273 -5.64 0.00 10.54
CA THR A 273 -5.75 0.29 11.97
C THR A 273 -6.67 -0.70 12.66
N PHE A 274 -7.84 -1.02 12.09
CA PHE A 274 -8.72 -2.04 12.68
C PHE A 274 -8.09 -3.44 12.62
N LEU A 275 -7.50 -3.80 11.48
CA LEU A 275 -6.78 -5.07 11.32
C LEU A 275 -5.66 -5.21 12.35
N SER A 276 -4.94 -4.12 12.67
CA SER A 276 -3.84 -4.10 13.64
C SER A 276 -4.24 -4.60 15.03
N THR A 277 -5.52 -4.46 15.40
CA THR A 277 -6.08 -4.91 16.69
C THR A 277 -6.31 -6.42 16.76
N CYS A 278 -6.24 -7.13 15.63
CA CYS A 278 -6.44 -8.57 15.53
C CYS A 278 -5.10 -9.36 15.52
N LEU A 279 -3.97 -8.70 15.74
CA LEU A 279 -2.64 -9.27 15.45
C LEU A 279 -1.85 -9.73 16.68
N SER A 280 -2.44 -9.81 17.87
CA SER A 280 -1.73 -10.21 19.10
C SER A 280 -0.95 -11.52 18.94
N ASP A 281 -1.59 -12.54 18.36
CA ASP A 281 -0.99 -13.87 18.14
C ASP A 281 -0.31 -14.03 16.76
N ARG A 282 0.04 -12.91 16.12
CA ARG A 282 0.67 -12.86 14.80
C ARG A 282 2.09 -12.31 14.87
N ILE A 283 2.99 -12.89 14.09
CA ILE A 283 4.35 -12.36 13.89
C ILE A 283 4.26 -11.30 12.80
N VAL A 284 4.46 -10.04 13.18
CA VAL A 284 4.42 -8.89 12.28
C VAL A 284 5.82 -8.30 12.22
N ARG A 285 6.35 -8.12 11.02
CA ARG A 285 7.69 -7.57 10.81
C ARG A 285 7.67 -6.32 9.95
N LYS A 286 8.46 -5.32 10.33
CA LYS A 286 8.72 -4.15 9.52
C LYS A 286 9.99 -4.36 8.71
N VAL A 287 9.86 -4.33 7.39
CA VAL A 287 10.98 -4.61 6.46
C VAL A 287 11.57 -3.30 5.92
N PRO A 288 12.89 -3.23 5.67
CA PRO A 288 13.61 -1.99 5.35
C PRO A 288 13.49 -1.59 3.87
N CYS A 289 12.27 -1.57 3.34
CA CYS A 289 11.98 -1.06 1.99
C CYS A 289 11.00 0.11 2.06
N TYR A 290 11.24 1.14 1.25
CA TYR A 290 10.36 2.29 1.14
C TYR A 290 9.48 2.20 -0.12
N ALA A 291 8.27 2.74 -0.01
CA ALA A 291 7.46 3.16 -1.15
C ALA A 291 7.30 4.69 -1.11
N PHE A 292 7.47 5.35 -2.25
CA PHE A 292 7.27 6.80 -2.38
C PHE A 292 5.81 7.09 -2.71
N HIS A 293 5.12 7.72 -1.78
CA HIS A 293 3.71 8.09 -1.88
C HIS A 293 3.53 9.44 -2.57
N ASP A 294 2.86 9.42 -3.73
CA ASP A 294 2.52 10.57 -4.55
C ASP A 294 0.99 10.79 -4.54
N ALA A 295 0.48 11.16 -3.36
CA ALA A 295 -0.96 11.35 -3.12
C ALA A 295 -1.65 12.28 -4.14
N PHE A 296 -0.90 13.22 -4.71
CA PHE A 296 -1.40 14.27 -5.62
C PHE A 296 -1.20 13.93 -7.10
N ALA A 297 -0.52 12.82 -7.41
CA ALA A 297 -0.14 12.45 -8.79
C ALA A 297 0.71 13.52 -9.49
N SER A 298 1.56 14.22 -8.75
CA SER A 298 2.37 15.32 -9.25
C SER A 298 3.64 14.83 -9.94
N TYR A 299 4.09 13.61 -9.61
CA TYR A 299 5.40 13.07 -9.99
C TYR A 299 5.29 11.90 -10.96
N THR A 300 4.40 12.04 -11.94
CA THR A 300 4.06 10.95 -12.85
C THR A 300 5.21 10.44 -13.74
N GLN A 301 6.32 11.19 -13.83
CA GLN A 301 7.47 10.89 -14.69
C GLN A 301 8.69 10.34 -13.93
N LEU A 302 8.57 10.04 -12.62
CA LEU A 302 9.71 9.55 -11.81
C LEU A 302 10.46 8.39 -12.46
N LEU A 303 9.71 7.44 -13.01
CA LEU A 303 10.27 6.23 -13.62
C LEU A 303 10.38 6.31 -15.15
N SER A 304 10.17 7.50 -15.71
CA SER A 304 10.52 7.85 -17.10
C SER A 304 11.84 8.62 -17.18
N GLY A 305 12.57 8.76 -16.07
CA GLY A 305 13.88 9.43 -16.01
C GLY A 305 13.85 10.86 -15.46
N THR A 306 12.68 11.41 -15.15
CA THR A 306 12.58 12.75 -14.53
C THR A 306 12.60 12.61 -13.01
N LEU A 307 13.79 12.73 -12.43
CA LEU A 307 13.99 12.72 -10.99
C LEU A 307 14.12 14.16 -10.47
N PRO A 308 13.07 14.72 -9.82
CA PRO A 308 13.12 16.09 -9.35
C PRO A 308 14.14 16.22 -8.23
N THR A 309 14.96 17.26 -8.29
CA THR A 309 15.94 17.58 -7.25
C THR A 309 15.30 18.22 -6.02
N LYS A 310 14.03 18.64 -6.11
CA LYS A 310 13.23 19.20 -5.01
C LYS A 310 11.80 18.70 -5.10
N LEU A 311 11.21 18.34 -3.96
CA LEU A 311 9.78 18.05 -3.85
C LEU A 311 9.04 19.35 -3.51
N LYS A 312 7.93 19.60 -4.20
CA LYS A 312 7.07 20.78 -3.98
C LYS A 312 6.52 20.78 -2.56
N ALA A 313 6.57 21.93 -1.92
CA ALA A 313 5.85 22.15 -0.68
C ALA A 313 4.34 22.22 -0.96
N ILE A 314 3.53 21.69 -0.04
CA ILE A 314 2.08 21.80 -0.11
C ILE A 314 1.67 23.01 0.71
N HIS A 315 1.20 24.07 0.08
CA HIS A 315 0.61 25.20 0.79
C HIS A 315 -0.92 25.07 0.79
N TRP A 316 -1.58 25.65 1.79
CA TRP A 316 -3.05 25.64 1.90
C TRP A 316 -3.75 26.27 0.67
N ASN A 317 -3.08 27.17 -0.04
CA ASN A 317 -3.56 27.85 -1.25
C ASN A 317 -2.96 27.27 -2.55
N SER A 318 -2.33 26.10 -2.51
CA SER A 318 -1.75 25.50 -3.72
C SER A 318 -2.84 25.01 -4.67
N ASP A 319 -2.92 25.59 -5.87
CA ASP A 319 -3.74 25.09 -6.96
C ASP A 319 -3.17 23.78 -7.49
N LYS A 320 -3.62 22.64 -6.95
CA LYS A 320 -3.25 21.26 -7.32
C LYS A 320 -1.74 21.02 -7.47
N VAL A 321 -1.14 20.39 -6.44
CA VAL A 321 0.28 20.00 -6.43
C VAL A 321 0.59 19.02 -7.55
#